data_AF-A0A2D9NHT5-F1
#
_entry.id   AF-A0A2D9NHT5-F1
#
_cell.length_a   1.000
_cell.length_b   1.000
_cell.length_c   1.000
_cell.angle_alpha   90.00
_cell.angle_beta   90.00
_cell.angle_gamma   90.00
#
_symmetry.space_group_name_H-M   'P 1'
#
loop_
_entity.id
_entity.type
_entity.pdbx_description
1 polymer ?
#
loop_
_entity_poly.entity_id
_entity_poly.type
_entity_poly.pdbx_seq_one_letter_code
_entity_poly.pdbx_strand_id
1 'polypeptide(L)'
;GNSAITSTISERLEVKLSNELSQYQNAGWYVNHLLDQLENNPIEVAKILANVRPLISNHDSLRRRLTALPWSRDVKLAIQVQEELQDPLKLSQLASNIPTFMKHLSSMDVEDSEFTFVAWKPKPIRKTLLPIPESIQDPKDTLEDAHEAILDAMDEQSKFKAEADEVEDEPKVIEKEQVIQRREIKENPPVELELNSQPVELKPKLETVDQFNDDPMVELIEDGLLEEYSRFLLALGLSDVASNILDGKSKPIDQIRRSIAPYVGVEPRDMRIDRMLRIALRLIPKGEQKDQHRKAMLTMIISALHKYKKWMKARLEARHSSAKGNFLEDAKNLGIALNRIPGPGFAVPLTKDEKSLPNSADIESLFGEVETLINSMDIPSASGVVVEAN
;
A
#
# COMPACT_ATOMS: atom_id res chain seq x y z
N GLY A 1 1.34 -51.82 -14.43
CA GLY A 1 0.61 -50.54 -14.50
C GLY A 1 1.12 -49.55 -13.47
N ASN A 2 0.92 -49.81 -12.18
CA ASN A 2 1.04 -48.77 -11.15
C ASN A 2 2.47 -48.32 -10.80
N SER A 3 3.50 -49.13 -11.06
CA SER A 3 4.89 -48.80 -10.66
C SER A 3 5.56 -47.71 -11.53
N ALA A 4 5.15 -47.55 -12.80
CA ALA A 4 5.72 -46.55 -13.70
C ALA A 4 5.09 -45.15 -13.51
N ILE A 5 3.85 -45.12 -13.05
CA ILE A 5 3.14 -43.87 -12.74
C ILE A 5 3.66 -43.31 -11.40
N THR A 6 3.96 -44.17 -10.42
CA THR A 6 4.55 -43.72 -9.14
C THR A 6 5.97 -43.19 -9.29
N SER A 7 6.79 -43.75 -10.20
CA SER A 7 8.17 -43.28 -10.42
C SER A 7 8.21 -41.90 -11.10
N THR A 8 7.33 -41.66 -12.08
CA THR A 8 7.24 -40.34 -12.74
C THR A 8 6.70 -39.26 -11.80
N ILE A 9 5.83 -39.61 -10.85
CA ILE A 9 5.34 -38.68 -9.82
C ILE A 9 6.42 -38.36 -8.79
N SER A 10 7.22 -39.35 -8.34
CA SER A 10 8.33 -39.11 -7.41
C SER A 10 9.43 -38.24 -8.03
N GLU A 11 9.79 -38.49 -9.30
CA GLU A 11 10.77 -37.67 -10.03
C GLU A 11 10.31 -36.20 -10.15
N ARG A 12 9.04 -35.96 -10.49
CA ARG A 12 8.48 -34.59 -10.53
C ARG A 12 8.51 -33.92 -9.15
N LEU A 13 8.22 -34.67 -8.09
CA LEU A 13 8.23 -34.17 -6.72
C LEU A 13 9.67 -33.80 -6.29
N GLU A 14 10.65 -34.65 -6.59
CA GLU A 14 12.07 -34.38 -6.32
C GLU A 14 12.55 -33.11 -7.03
N VAL A 15 12.24 -32.95 -8.31
CA VAL A 15 12.58 -31.74 -9.08
C VAL A 15 11.92 -30.49 -8.47
N LYS A 16 10.68 -30.60 -8.01
CA LYS A 16 9.98 -29.47 -7.37
C LYS A 16 10.60 -29.11 -6.03
N LEU A 17 10.92 -30.11 -5.20
CA LEU A 17 11.54 -29.89 -3.90
C LEU A 17 12.97 -29.37 -4.05
N SER A 18 13.76 -29.90 -4.97
CA SER A 18 15.13 -29.42 -5.22
C SER A 18 15.15 -27.96 -5.65
N ASN A 19 14.22 -27.55 -6.52
CA ASN A 19 14.03 -26.16 -6.91
C ASN A 19 13.64 -25.27 -5.72
N GLU A 20 12.71 -25.71 -4.87
CA GLU A 20 12.30 -24.99 -3.66
C GLU A 20 13.46 -24.83 -2.66
N LEU A 21 14.20 -25.92 -2.40
CA LEU A 21 15.38 -25.91 -1.53
C LEU A 21 16.48 -25.00 -2.08
N SER A 22 16.70 -25.01 -3.40
CA SER A 22 17.64 -24.10 -4.07
C SER A 22 17.23 -22.64 -3.92
N GLN A 23 15.93 -22.33 -3.97
CA GLN A 23 15.45 -20.96 -3.70
C GLN A 23 15.74 -20.53 -2.26
N TYR A 24 15.53 -21.42 -1.29
CA TYR A 24 15.86 -21.13 0.11
C TYR A 24 17.38 -20.98 0.31
N GLN A 25 18.20 -21.82 -0.30
CA GLN A 25 19.65 -21.69 -0.26
C GLN A 25 20.12 -20.36 -0.88
N ASN A 26 19.54 -19.95 -2.01
CA ASN A 26 19.81 -18.66 -2.65
C ASN A 26 19.38 -17.46 -1.79
N ALA A 27 18.30 -17.61 -1.01
CA ALA A 27 17.90 -16.62 -0.01
C ALA A 27 18.83 -16.61 1.22
N GLY A 28 19.71 -17.61 1.35
CA GLY A 28 20.75 -17.74 2.37
C GLY A 28 20.39 -18.66 3.54
N TRP A 29 19.35 -19.49 3.43
CA TRP A 29 18.99 -20.48 4.46
C TRP A 29 19.92 -21.70 4.42
N TYR A 30 20.22 -22.27 5.59
CA TYR A 30 20.99 -23.50 5.70
C TYR A 30 20.14 -24.73 5.42
N VAL A 31 20.15 -25.16 4.16
CA VAL A 31 19.29 -26.22 3.64
C VAL A 31 20.10 -27.45 3.18
N ASN A 32 21.44 -27.41 3.28
CA ASN A 32 22.33 -28.46 2.80
C ASN A 32 21.95 -29.86 3.32
N HIS A 33 21.58 -29.97 4.59
CA HIS A 33 21.16 -31.24 5.18
C HIS A 33 19.85 -31.78 4.56
N LEU A 34 18.92 -30.91 4.16
CA LEU A 34 17.68 -31.31 3.47
C LEU A 34 17.96 -31.70 2.01
N LEU A 35 18.95 -31.08 1.37
CA LEU A 35 19.39 -31.46 0.03
C LEU A 35 19.98 -32.88 0.05
N ASP A 36 20.86 -33.18 1.02
CA ASP A 36 21.44 -34.53 1.18
C ASP A 36 20.37 -35.58 1.54
N GLN A 37 19.34 -35.20 2.32
CA GLN A 37 18.22 -36.07 2.66
C GLN A 37 17.23 -36.28 1.51
N LEU A 38 17.16 -35.35 0.55
CA LEU A 38 16.26 -35.45 -0.60
C LEU A 38 16.62 -36.64 -1.50
N GLU A 39 17.91 -36.96 -1.62
CA GLU A 39 18.40 -38.11 -2.41
C GLU A 39 17.97 -39.47 -1.82
N ASN A 40 17.72 -39.52 -0.51
CA ASN A 40 17.41 -40.77 0.20
C ASN A 40 15.90 -40.95 0.44
N ASN A 41 15.21 -39.89 0.90
CA ASN A 41 13.79 -39.95 1.31
C ASN A 41 13.03 -38.66 0.94
N PRO A 42 12.57 -38.51 -0.31
CA PRO A 42 11.91 -37.27 -0.76
C PRO A 42 10.57 -37.00 -0.06
N ILE A 43 9.86 -38.04 0.37
CA ILE A 43 8.57 -37.92 1.05
C ILE A 43 8.74 -37.33 2.46
N GLU A 44 9.81 -37.68 3.17
CA GLU A 44 10.08 -37.15 4.51
C GLU A 44 10.47 -35.68 4.44
N VAL A 45 11.33 -35.32 3.48
CA VAL A 45 11.70 -33.92 3.21
C VAL A 45 10.46 -33.09 2.86
N ALA A 46 9.52 -33.62 2.08
CA ALA A 46 8.26 -32.93 1.79
C ALA A 46 7.44 -32.60 3.05
N LYS A 47 7.36 -33.55 4.00
CA LYS A 47 6.65 -33.35 5.28
C LYS A 47 7.35 -32.32 6.16
N ILE A 48 8.68 -32.38 6.23
CA ILE A 48 9.49 -31.42 6.98
C ILE A 48 9.31 -30.02 6.39
N LEU A 49 9.38 -29.86 5.07
CA LEU A 49 9.16 -28.59 4.39
C LEU A 49 7.75 -28.04 4.61
N ALA A 50 6.72 -28.89 4.64
CA ALA A 50 5.37 -28.46 4.96
C ALA A 50 5.28 -27.80 6.35
N ASN A 51 6.02 -28.31 7.33
CA ASN A 51 6.10 -27.74 8.69
C ASN A 51 6.99 -26.49 8.76
N VAL A 52 8.03 -26.41 7.92
CA VAL A 52 9.00 -25.31 7.89
C VAL A 52 8.47 -24.06 7.17
N ARG A 53 7.69 -24.21 6.10
CA ARG A 53 7.08 -23.09 5.35
C ARG A 53 6.41 -22.03 6.23
N PRO A 54 5.54 -22.37 7.20
CA PRO A 54 4.95 -21.39 8.10
C PRO A 54 5.95 -20.78 9.10
N LEU A 55 7.05 -21.47 9.41
CA LEU A 55 8.10 -20.92 10.27
C LEU A 55 8.94 -19.88 9.51
N ILE A 56 9.27 -20.15 8.24
CA ILE A 56 9.96 -19.20 7.36
C ILE A 56 9.11 -17.95 7.12
N SER A 57 7.80 -18.10 6.90
CA SER A 57 6.92 -16.93 6.72
C SER A 57 6.79 -16.08 7.99
N ASN A 58 6.79 -16.72 9.17
CA ASN A 58 6.74 -16.04 10.46
C ASN A 58 8.12 -15.56 10.97
N HIS A 59 9.19 -15.75 10.22
CA HIS A 59 10.55 -15.41 10.62
C HIS A 59 10.72 -13.94 11.02
N ASP A 60 10.04 -13.01 10.34
CA ASP A 60 10.10 -11.59 10.70
C ASP A 60 9.58 -11.29 12.12
N SER A 61 8.57 -12.05 12.58
CA SER A 61 8.04 -11.91 13.94
C SER A 61 9.03 -12.43 14.98
N LEU A 62 9.66 -13.58 14.70
CA LEU A 62 10.70 -14.16 15.54
C LEU A 62 11.89 -13.21 15.65
N ARG A 63 12.32 -12.63 14.53
CA ARG A 63 13.41 -11.66 14.46
C ARG A 63 13.17 -10.47 15.37
N ARG A 64 11.98 -9.85 15.31
CA ARG A 64 11.62 -8.70 16.16
C ARG A 64 11.66 -9.03 17.64
N ARG A 65 11.19 -10.23 18.02
CA ARG A 65 11.20 -10.70 19.41
C ARG A 65 12.62 -10.93 19.92
N LEU A 66 13.48 -11.52 19.10
CA LEU A 66 14.89 -11.74 19.45
C LEU A 66 15.64 -10.41 19.54
N THR A 67 15.43 -9.46 18.62
CA THR A 67 16.10 -8.14 18.68
C THR A 67 15.74 -7.30 19.91
N ALA A 68 14.60 -7.58 20.55
CA ALA A 68 14.18 -6.86 21.75
C ALA A 68 14.89 -7.36 23.03
N LEU A 69 15.59 -8.50 22.98
CA LEU A 69 16.28 -9.05 24.14
C LEU A 69 17.62 -8.33 24.39
N PRO A 70 18.03 -8.16 25.66
CA PRO A 70 19.28 -7.49 26.02
C PRO A 70 20.49 -8.42 25.83
N TRP A 71 20.91 -8.62 24.59
CA TRP A 71 22.02 -9.51 24.21
C TRP A 71 23.41 -9.01 24.63
N SER A 72 23.54 -7.76 25.10
CA SER A 72 24.79 -7.21 25.67
C SER A 72 25.29 -7.95 26.92
N ARG A 73 24.48 -8.87 27.45
CA ARG A 73 24.74 -9.63 28.67
C ARG A 73 25.34 -11.02 28.42
N ASP A 74 25.21 -11.55 27.20
CA ASP A 74 25.81 -12.83 26.80
C ASP A 74 26.04 -12.84 25.28
N VAL A 75 27.26 -12.47 24.89
CA VAL A 75 27.63 -12.34 23.47
C VAL A 75 27.73 -13.71 22.79
N LYS A 76 28.15 -14.74 23.53
CA LYS A 76 28.31 -16.10 22.98
C LYS A 76 26.95 -16.69 22.61
N LEU A 77 25.97 -16.56 23.49
CA LEU A 77 24.61 -17.00 23.22
C LEU A 77 24.00 -16.20 22.06
N ALA A 78 24.28 -14.91 21.96
CA ALA A 78 23.82 -14.08 20.86
C ALA A 78 24.35 -14.57 19.50
N ILE A 79 25.65 -14.91 19.40
CA ILE A 79 26.25 -15.47 18.19
C ILE A 79 25.63 -16.82 17.84
N GLN A 80 25.47 -17.71 18.83
CA GLN A 80 24.84 -19.01 18.62
C GLN A 80 23.41 -18.86 18.08
N VAL A 81 22.60 -18.00 18.70
CA VAL A 81 21.23 -17.75 18.26
C VAL A 81 21.21 -17.15 16.85
N GLN A 82 22.19 -16.32 16.48
CA GLN A 82 22.33 -15.79 15.13
C GLN A 82 22.66 -16.86 14.08
N GLU A 83 23.48 -17.85 14.43
CA GLU A 83 23.76 -19.02 13.57
C GLU A 83 22.54 -19.92 13.43
N GLU A 84 21.84 -20.19 14.55
CA GLU A 84 20.63 -21.02 14.55
C GLU A 84 19.46 -20.38 13.78
N LEU A 85 19.41 -19.05 13.70
CA LEU A 85 18.39 -18.31 12.97
C LEU A 85 18.47 -18.52 11.44
N GLN A 86 19.62 -18.98 10.94
CA GLN A 86 19.82 -19.33 9.52
C GLN A 86 19.34 -20.75 9.19
N ASP A 87 19.09 -21.60 10.20
CA ASP A 87 18.62 -22.97 10.02
C ASP A 87 17.09 -23.03 10.15
N PRO A 88 16.36 -23.39 9.08
CA PRO A 88 14.90 -23.43 9.10
C PRO A 88 14.31 -24.44 10.11
N LEU A 89 15.04 -25.51 10.46
CA LEU A 89 14.54 -26.52 11.41
C LEU A 89 14.55 -26.00 12.86
N LYS A 90 15.52 -25.16 13.19
CA LYS A 90 15.72 -24.64 14.55
C LYS A 90 14.81 -23.47 14.90
N LEU A 91 14.15 -22.87 13.92
CA LEU A 91 13.24 -21.72 14.12
C LEU A 91 12.14 -22.00 15.14
N SER A 92 11.58 -23.22 15.12
CA SER A 92 10.54 -23.63 16.07
C SER A 92 11.06 -23.66 17.52
N GLN A 93 12.24 -24.23 17.73
CA GLN A 93 12.90 -24.31 19.03
C GLN A 93 13.28 -22.93 19.55
N LEU A 94 13.87 -22.09 18.70
CA LEU A 94 14.19 -20.69 19.03
C LEU A 94 12.96 -19.91 19.50
N ALA A 95 11.82 -20.06 18.81
CA ALA A 95 10.58 -19.38 19.19
C ALA A 95 10.08 -19.79 20.59
N SER A 96 10.24 -21.07 20.95
CA SER A 96 9.86 -21.62 22.25
C SER A 96 10.83 -21.24 23.38
N ASN A 97 12.11 -21.06 23.06
CA ASN A 97 13.18 -20.76 24.03
C ASN A 97 13.35 -19.26 24.34
N ILE A 98 12.61 -18.35 23.69
CA ILE A 98 12.67 -16.92 24.01
C ILE A 98 12.49 -16.62 25.53
N PRO A 99 11.52 -17.22 26.24
CA PRO A 99 11.37 -16.97 27.68
C PRO A 99 12.55 -17.48 28.51
N THR A 100 13.19 -18.58 28.11
CA THR A 100 14.36 -19.11 28.81
C THR A 100 15.59 -18.22 28.57
N PHE A 101 15.79 -17.74 27.34
CA PHE A 101 16.80 -16.73 27.03
C PHE A 101 16.58 -15.44 27.81
N MET A 102 15.34 -14.96 27.90
CA MET A 102 15.02 -13.76 28.68
C MET A 102 15.37 -13.93 30.16
N LYS A 103 15.07 -15.09 30.75
CA LYS A 103 15.43 -15.40 32.15
C LYS A 103 16.94 -15.52 32.34
N HIS A 104 17.65 -16.11 31.39
CA HIS A 104 19.10 -16.25 31.44
C HIS A 104 19.79 -14.87 31.36
N LEU A 105 19.44 -14.09 30.35
CA LEU A 105 19.94 -12.73 30.15
C LEU A 105 19.56 -11.81 31.33
N SER A 106 18.40 -12.00 31.96
CA SER A 106 18.04 -11.17 33.12
C SER A 106 18.91 -11.41 34.35
N SER A 107 19.46 -12.64 34.48
CA SER A 107 20.28 -13.06 35.63
C SER A 107 21.77 -12.75 35.50
N MET A 108 22.24 -12.41 34.31
CA MET A 108 23.64 -12.10 34.04
C MET A 108 23.90 -10.59 34.05
N ASP A 109 25.12 -10.22 34.44
CA ASP A 109 25.63 -8.86 34.34
C ASP A 109 26.01 -8.51 32.89
N VAL A 110 26.20 -7.23 32.60
CA VAL A 110 26.54 -6.76 31.24
C VAL A 110 27.99 -7.14 30.93
N GLU A 111 28.21 -7.98 29.90
CA GLU A 111 29.54 -8.34 29.42
C GLU A 111 30.13 -7.27 28.50
N ASP A 112 29.34 -6.81 27.52
CA ASP A 112 29.77 -5.81 26.54
C ASP A 112 28.62 -4.82 26.23
N SER A 113 28.81 -3.57 26.64
CA SER A 113 27.82 -2.50 26.44
C SER A 113 27.73 -2.00 25.00
N GLU A 114 28.74 -2.24 24.16
CA GLU A 114 28.74 -1.82 22.75
C GLU A 114 28.17 -2.89 21.81
N PHE A 115 27.96 -4.12 22.30
CA PHE A 115 27.47 -5.20 21.47
C PHE A 115 26.01 -4.99 21.02
N THR A 116 25.82 -4.87 19.70
CA THR A 116 24.50 -4.79 19.07
C THR A 116 24.14 -6.09 18.36
N PHE A 117 23.05 -6.72 18.78
CA PHE A 117 22.54 -7.91 18.12
C PHE A 117 21.85 -7.57 16.80
N VAL A 118 22.43 -8.01 15.68
CA VAL A 118 21.86 -7.88 14.34
C VAL A 118 21.33 -9.23 13.90
N ALA A 119 20.03 -9.43 14.04
CA ALA A 119 19.41 -10.68 13.63
C ALA A 119 19.48 -10.87 12.11
N TRP A 120 19.88 -12.07 11.70
CA TRP A 120 20.01 -12.42 10.28
C TRP A 120 18.68 -12.24 9.52
N LYS A 121 18.78 -11.92 8.23
CA LYS A 121 17.63 -11.77 7.34
C LYS A 121 17.92 -12.44 5.99
N PRO A 122 16.95 -13.17 5.42
CA PRO A 122 17.13 -13.75 4.10
C PRO A 122 17.29 -12.63 3.07
N LYS A 123 18.21 -12.82 2.12
CA LYS A 123 18.40 -11.87 1.01
C LYS A 123 17.24 -12.05 0.04
N PRO A 124 16.47 -10.99 -0.28
CA PRO A 124 15.43 -11.11 -1.30
C PRO A 124 16.11 -11.49 -2.61
N ILE A 125 15.54 -12.49 -3.30
CA ILE A 125 15.99 -12.91 -4.63
C ILE A 125 15.83 -11.69 -5.53
N ARG A 126 16.94 -10.99 -5.81
CA ARG A 126 16.95 -9.98 -6.86
C ARG A 126 16.71 -10.76 -8.14
N LYS A 127 15.59 -10.50 -8.80
CA LYS A 127 15.39 -10.92 -10.19
C LYS A 127 16.40 -10.14 -11.01
N THR A 128 17.64 -10.59 -11.04
CA THR A 128 18.62 -10.11 -12.00
C THR A 128 18.08 -10.53 -13.36
N LEU A 129 17.68 -9.54 -14.16
CA LEU A 129 17.39 -9.75 -15.57
C LEU A 129 18.72 -10.13 -16.24
N LEU A 130 19.12 -11.39 -16.12
CA LEU A 130 20.16 -11.92 -16.99
C LEU A 130 19.59 -11.90 -18.41
N PRO A 131 20.29 -11.32 -19.38
CA PRO A 131 19.90 -11.43 -20.78
C PRO A 131 19.91 -12.92 -21.14
N ILE A 132 18.74 -13.45 -21.45
CA ILE A 132 18.62 -14.78 -22.04
C ILE A 132 19.30 -14.68 -23.41
N PRO A 133 20.35 -15.45 -23.73
CA PRO A 133 20.83 -15.52 -25.09
C PRO A 133 19.66 -15.97 -25.97
N GLU A 134 19.35 -15.24 -27.04
CA GLU A 134 18.23 -15.47 -27.99
C GLU A 134 18.32 -16.80 -28.77
N SER A 135 19.04 -17.79 -28.28
CA SER A 135 19.21 -19.08 -28.91
C SER A 135 18.55 -20.15 -28.04
N ILE A 136 17.62 -20.87 -28.65
CA ILE A 136 16.77 -21.94 -28.11
C ILE A 136 15.45 -21.43 -27.50
N GLN A 137 14.69 -20.67 -28.29
CA GLN A 137 13.24 -20.80 -28.33
C GLN A 137 12.88 -21.82 -29.42
N ASP A 138 13.08 -23.10 -29.13
CA ASP A 138 12.29 -24.13 -29.79
C ASP A 138 11.11 -24.42 -28.86
N PRO A 139 9.86 -24.15 -29.26
CA PRO A 139 8.70 -24.59 -28.49
C PRO A 139 8.63 -26.11 -28.60
N LYS A 140 9.26 -26.83 -27.67
CA LYS A 140 8.89 -28.21 -27.41
C LYS A 140 7.57 -28.19 -26.63
N ASP A 141 6.63 -28.98 -27.13
CA ASP A 141 5.36 -29.36 -26.53
C ASP A 141 4.14 -28.45 -26.69
N THR A 142 4.06 -27.56 -27.68
CA THR A 142 2.74 -26.98 -28.04
C THR A 142 1.82 -27.96 -28.77
N LEU A 143 2.38 -29.04 -29.34
CA LEU A 143 1.60 -30.07 -30.05
C LEU A 143 1.07 -31.15 -29.10
N GLU A 144 1.88 -31.57 -28.12
CA GLU A 144 1.49 -32.56 -27.10
C GLU A 144 0.40 -31.98 -26.18
N ASP A 145 0.56 -30.73 -25.76
CA ASP A 145 -0.38 -29.99 -24.90
C ASP A 145 -1.72 -29.70 -25.63
N ALA A 146 -1.67 -29.50 -26.95
CA ALA A 146 -2.86 -29.41 -27.78
C ALA A 146 -3.58 -30.76 -27.95
N HIS A 147 -2.84 -31.87 -27.99
CA HIS A 147 -3.43 -33.20 -28.06
C HIS A 147 -4.05 -33.63 -26.72
N GLU A 148 -3.44 -33.26 -25.59
CA GLU A 148 -3.99 -33.48 -24.24
C GLU A 148 -5.31 -32.71 -24.06
N ALA A 149 -5.35 -31.44 -24.47
CA ALA A 149 -6.55 -30.62 -24.41
C ALA A 149 -7.71 -31.13 -25.29
N ILE A 150 -7.41 -31.74 -26.45
CA ILE A 150 -8.44 -32.33 -27.33
C ILE A 150 -9.01 -33.63 -26.72
N LEU A 151 -8.19 -34.45 -26.07
CA LEU A 151 -8.64 -35.67 -25.40
C LEU A 151 -9.51 -35.36 -24.18
N ASP A 152 -9.13 -34.38 -23.36
CA ASP A 152 -9.92 -33.93 -22.21
C ASP A 152 -11.31 -33.41 -22.63
N ALA A 153 -11.39 -32.69 -23.75
CA ALA A 153 -12.67 -32.19 -24.28
C ALA A 153 -13.61 -33.31 -24.78
N MET A 154 -13.07 -34.45 -25.24
CA MET A 154 -13.87 -35.61 -25.66
C MET A 154 -14.36 -36.45 -24.47
N ASP A 155 -13.58 -36.52 -23.39
CA ASP A 155 -13.99 -37.18 -22.15
C ASP A 155 -15.11 -36.43 -21.42
N GLU A 156 -15.16 -35.09 -21.52
CA GLU A 156 -16.27 -34.29 -21.00
C GLU A 156 -17.58 -34.53 -21.78
N GLN A 157 -17.54 -34.64 -23.11
CA GLN A 157 -18.72 -34.95 -23.93
C GLN A 157 -19.30 -36.34 -23.64
N SER A 158 -18.49 -37.27 -23.15
CA SER A 158 -18.91 -38.62 -22.74
C SER A 158 -19.64 -38.62 -21.39
N LYS A 159 -19.35 -37.63 -20.51
CA LYS A 159 -20.05 -37.45 -19.22
C LYS A 159 -21.43 -36.83 -19.38
N PHE A 160 -21.61 -35.88 -20.30
CA PHE A 160 -22.91 -35.24 -20.57
C PHE A 160 -23.98 -36.18 -21.15
N LYS A 161 -23.59 -37.33 -21.70
CA LYS A 161 -24.54 -38.32 -22.25
C LYS A 161 -25.03 -39.36 -21.23
N ALA A 162 -24.40 -39.43 -20.06
CA ALA A 162 -24.74 -40.36 -18.99
C ALA A 162 -25.73 -39.79 -17.96
N GLU A 163 -25.90 -38.48 -17.87
CA GLU A 163 -26.78 -37.82 -16.89
C GLU A 163 -28.19 -37.48 -17.41
N ALA A 164 -28.54 -37.88 -18.65
CA ALA A 164 -29.85 -37.59 -19.25
C ALA A 164 -30.94 -38.64 -18.99
N ASP A 165 -30.62 -39.76 -18.33
CA ASP A 165 -31.57 -40.84 -18.00
C ASP A 165 -31.64 -41.04 -16.47
N GLU A 166 -32.19 -40.08 -15.73
CA GLU A 166 -32.80 -40.34 -14.41
C GLU A 166 -33.86 -39.26 -14.06
N VAL A 167 -35.10 -39.68 -14.32
CA VAL A 167 -36.46 -39.33 -13.84
C VAL A 167 -36.50 -38.69 -12.40
N GLU A 168 -37.40 -37.82 -11.91
CA GLU A 168 -38.87 -37.66 -11.96
C GLU A 168 -39.34 -36.24 -11.51
N ASP A 169 -40.58 -35.92 -11.90
CA ASP A 169 -41.42 -34.75 -11.64
C ASP A 169 -41.63 -34.29 -10.18
N GLU A 170 -41.76 -32.98 -9.94
CA GLU A 170 -42.78 -32.42 -9.02
C GLU A 170 -43.28 -31.00 -9.44
N PRO A 171 -44.55 -30.63 -9.14
CA PRO A 171 -45.26 -29.55 -9.83
C PRO A 171 -45.27 -28.16 -9.15
N LYS A 172 -45.55 -27.15 -9.99
CA LYS A 172 -45.81 -25.71 -9.74
C LYS A 172 -46.72 -25.38 -8.54
N VAL A 173 -46.41 -24.27 -7.84
CA VAL A 173 -47.40 -23.31 -7.30
C VAL A 173 -46.89 -21.86 -7.42
N ILE A 174 -47.83 -20.94 -7.65
CA ILE A 174 -47.74 -19.55 -8.13
C ILE A 174 -48.03 -18.55 -6.98
N GLU A 175 -47.60 -17.27 -7.16
CA GLU A 175 -48.16 -16.02 -6.59
C GLU A 175 -47.83 -15.70 -5.09
N LYS A 176 -47.46 -14.49 -4.63
CA LYS A 176 -48.03 -13.14 -4.81
C LYS A 176 -47.10 -11.98 -4.38
N GLU A 177 -47.40 -10.85 -4.99
CA GLU A 177 -47.00 -9.45 -4.77
C GLU A 177 -47.58 -8.84 -3.47
N GLN A 178 -46.80 -8.03 -2.72
CA GLN A 178 -47.33 -6.93 -1.89
C GLN A 178 -46.35 -5.75 -1.76
N VAL A 179 -46.92 -4.57 -2.07
CA VAL A 179 -46.44 -3.19 -1.94
C VAL A 179 -46.55 -2.72 -0.47
N ILE A 180 -46.06 -1.49 -0.18
CA ILE A 180 -46.43 -0.55 0.93
C ILE A 180 -45.33 -0.46 2.03
N GLN A 181 -44.80 0.68 2.53
CA GLN A 181 -45.18 2.10 2.52
C GLN A 181 -43.98 3.04 2.80
N ARG A 182 -44.05 4.22 2.17
CA ARG A 182 -43.36 5.49 2.44
C ARG A 182 -43.88 6.15 3.73
N ARG A 183 -43.01 6.79 4.52
CA ARG A 183 -43.39 7.77 5.56
C ARG A 183 -42.50 9.02 5.48
N GLU A 184 -43.11 10.13 5.10
CA GLU A 184 -42.76 11.50 5.56
C GLU A 184 -43.65 11.75 6.82
N ILE A 185 -43.48 12.71 7.75
CA ILE A 185 -43.16 14.14 7.72
C ILE A 185 -42.83 14.55 9.18
N LYS A 186 -41.98 15.57 9.43
CA LYS A 186 -42.29 16.77 10.26
C LYS A 186 -41.10 17.74 10.42
N GLU A 187 -41.45 19.02 10.40
CA GLU A 187 -40.62 20.21 10.22
C GLU A 187 -40.73 21.14 11.46
N ASN A 188 -39.58 21.64 11.95
CA ASN A 188 -39.26 22.95 12.59
C ASN A 188 -39.97 23.42 13.91
N PRO A 189 -39.45 24.43 14.68
CA PRO A 189 -38.59 25.57 14.26
C PRO A 189 -37.52 26.02 15.33
N PRO A 190 -37.05 27.30 15.44
CA PRO A 190 -35.62 27.68 15.45
C PRO A 190 -35.09 28.24 16.80
N VAL A 191 -33.78 28.37 16.99
CA VAL A 191 -33.20 29.18 18.09
C VAL A 191 -32.03 30.03 17.57
N GLU A 192 -32.11 31.32 17.89
CA GLU A 192 -31.18 32.43 17.60
C GLU A 192 -29.95 32.46 18.53
N LEU A 193 -28.84 32.98 17.95
CA LEU A 193 -27.83 33.89 18.50
C LEU A 193 -27.39 33.74 19.97
N GLU A 194 -26.11 33.43 20.19
CA GLU A 194 -25.29 34.21 21.14
C GLU A 194 -23.86 34.41 20.62
N LEU A 195 -23.58 35.68 20.32
CA LEU A 195 -22.28 36.31 20.15
C LEU A 195 -21.63 36.38 21.53
N ASN A 196 -20.41 35.87 21.71
CA ASN A 196 -19.62 36.29 22.87
C ASN A 196 -18.21 36.68 22.48
N SER A 197 -17.83 37.85 22.99
CA SER A 197 -16.74 38.69 22.55
C SER A 197 -15.73 38.84 23.69
N GLN A 198 -14.46 38.95 23.30
CA GLN A 198 -13.33 39.57 24.01
C GLN A 198 -12.50 38.70 24.99
N PRO A 199 -11.22 39.07 25.27
CA PRO A 199 -10.35 40.07 24.63
C PRO A 199 -8.99 39.55 24.14
N VAL A 200 -8.36 40.40 23.33
CA VAL A 200 -6.99 40.36 22.82
C VAL A 200 -5.98 40.57 23.96
N GLU A 201 -4.93 39.73 24.03
CA GLU A 201 -3.62 40.13 24.55
C GLU A 201 -2.47 39.54 23.70
N LEU A 202 -1.93 40.42 22.85
CA LEU A 202 -0.51 40.74 22.61
C LEU A 202 0.51 39.59 22.45
N LYS A 203 0.96 39.42 21.20
CA LYS A 203 2.27 38.85 20.84
C LYS A 203 3.42 39.64 21.47
N PRO A 204 4.61 39.02 21.63
CA PRO A 204 5.82 39.66 21.18
C PRO A 204 6.53 38.86 20.06
N LYS A 205 6.65 39.57 18.93
CA LYS A 205 7.80 39.68 18.01
C LYS A 205 8.53 38.41 17.52
N LEU A 206 8.26 38.13 16.25
CA LEU A 206 9.17 37.52 15.28
C LEU A 206 10.49 38.29 15.21
N GLU A 207 11.61 37.56 15.14
CA GLU A 207 12.79 38.02 14.40
C GLU A 207 12.60 37.66 12.93
N THR A 208 12.55 38.72 12.14
CA THR A 208 12.54 38.80 10.68
C THR A 208 13.91 38.49 10.10
N VAL A 209 13.97 37.82 8.94
CA VAL A 209 14.63 38.22 7.67
C VAL A 209 14.29 37.06 6.69
N ASP A 210 13.41 37.21 5.70
CA ASP A 210 13.69 37.90 4.44
C ASP A 210 12.55 38.82 3.98
N GLN A 211 12.97 39.96 3.47
CA GLN A 211 12.15 41.03 2.92
C GLN A 211 11.44 40.54 1.66
N PHE A 212 10.11 40.57 1.68
CA PHE A 212 9.31 40.66 0.47
C PHE A 212 9.48 42.08 -0.06
N ASN A 213 10.37 42.25 -1.04
CA ASN A 213 10.33 43.42 -1.89
C ASN A 213 9.05 43.31 -2.74
N ASP A 214 8.12 44.21 -2.46
CA ASP A 214 7.12 44.66 -3.41
C ASP A 214 7.83 45.24 -4.64
N ASP A 215 7.73 44.54 -5.76
CA ASP A 215 7.95 45.13 -7.09
C ASP A 215 6.72 44.79 -7.94
N PRO A 216 6.17 45.74 -8.72
CA PRO A 216 4.93 45.55 -9.45
C PRO A 216 5.24 44.85 -10.77
N MET A 217 5.32 43.52 -10.74
CA MET A 217 5.35 42.71 -11.96
C MET A 217 4.16 41.75 -11.97
N VAL A 218 2.97 42.35 -11.98
CA VAL A 218 1.74 41.67 -12.44
C VAL A 218 1.70 41.85 -13.95
N GLU A 219 2.55 41.14 -14.68
CA GLU A 219 2.41 41.04 -16.13
C GLU A 219 3.02 39.70 -16.58
N LEU A 220 2.17 38.87 -17.17
CA LEU A 220 2.43 37.53 -17.72
C LEU A 220 2.42 36.38 -16.69
N ILE A 221 1.34 36.25 -15.91
CA ILE A 221 0.92 34.90 -15.51
C ILE A 221 0.53 34.19 -16.80
N GLU A 222 1.21 33.10 -17.14
CA GLU A 222 0.84 32.27 -18.28
C GLU A 222 -0.59 31.74 -18.03
N ASP A 223 -1.58 32.24 -18.78
CA ASP A 223 -3.02 31.99 -18.56
C ASP A 223 -3.34 30.50 -18.33
N GLY A 224 -2.60 29.63 -19.02
CA GLY A 224 -2.76 28.19 -18.93
C GLY A 224 -2.40 27.55 -17.57
N LEU A 225 -1.60 28.18 -16.71
CA LEU A 225 -1.32 27.67 -15.36
C LEU A 225 -2.46 28.00 -14.39
N LEU A 226 -3.09 29.17 -14.56
CA LEU A 226 -4.23 29.56 -13.73
C LEU A 226 -5.46 28.68 -14.00
N GLU A 227 -5.68 28.33 -15.28
CA GLU A 227 -6.66 27.31 -15.66
C GLU A 227 -6.40 25.96 -15.00
N GLU A 228 -5.13 25.54 -14.91
CA GLU A 228 -4.75 24.28 -14.29
C GLU A 228 -5.02 24.29 -12.77
N TYR A 229 -4.79 25.42 -12.10
CA TYR A 229 -5.23 25.62 -10.71
C TYR A 229 -6.74 25.58 -10.55
N SER A 230 -7.51 26.12 -11.51
CA SER A 230 -8.97 26.02 -11.50
C SER A 230 -9.41 24.55 -11.56
N ARG A 231 -8.80 23.75 -12.45
CA ARG A 231 -9.05 22.29 -12.52
C ARG A 231 -8.68 21.58 -11.23
N PHE A 232 -7.54 21.92 -10.63
CA PHE A 232 -7.13 21.37 -9.34
C PHE A 232 -8.13 21.69 -8.21
N LEU A 233 -8.55 22.96 -8.10
CA LEU A 233 -9.52 23.39 -7.09
C LEU A 233 -10.89 22.71 -7.30
N LEU A 234 -11.34 22.53 -8.54
CA LEU A 234 -12.53 21.74 -8.85
C LEU A 234 -12.39 20.28 -8.40
N ALA A 235 -11.23 19.66 -8.64
CA ALA A 235 -10.97 18.29 -8.22
C ALA A 235 -10.99 18.14 -6.68
N LEU A 236 -10.57 19.18 -5.94
CA LEU A 236 -10.65 19.25 -4.48
C LEU A 236 -12.08 19.48 -3.94
N GLY A 237 -13.03 19.88 -4.79
CA GLY A 237 -14.39 20.25 -4.36
C GLY A 237 -14.56 21.72 -3.99
N LEU A 238 -13.67 22.60 -4.45
CA LEU A 238 -13.69 24.06 -4.20
C LEU A 238 -14.18 24.82 -5.43
N SER A 239 -15.40 24.49 -5.91
CA SER A 239 -15.96 25.02 -7.16
C SER A 239 -16.08 26.54 -7.19
N ASP A 240 -16.51 27.13 -6.08
CA ASP A 240 -16.75 28.58 -6.00
C ASP A 240 -15.44 29.36 -6.12
N VAL A 241 -14.35 28.83 -5.56
CA VAL A 241 -13.03 29.47 -5.68
C VAL A 241 -12.48 29.26 -7.09
N ALA A 242 -12.71 28.08 -7.69
CA ALA A 242 -12.22 27.74 -9.02
C ALA A 242 -12.78 28.65 -10.12
N SER A 243 -14.04 29.07 -10.02
CA SER A 243 -14.62 30.07 -10.94
C SER A 243 -14.08 31.47 -10.67
N ASN A 244 -14.01 31.87 -9.40
CA ASN A 244 -13.57 33.21 -8.99
C ASN A 244 -12.13 33.55 -9.41
N ILE A 245 -11.23 32.57 -9.49
CA ILE A 245 -9.84 32.82 -9.90
C ILE A 245 -9.71 33.12 -11.40
N LEU A 246 -10.68 32.71 -12.23
CA LEU A 246 -10.68 32.96 -13.68
C LEU A 246 -11.38 34.28 -14.06
N ASP A 247 -12.24 34.79 -13.20
CA ASP A 247 -13.06 35.99 -13.46
C ASP A 247 -12.26 37.31 -13.47
N GLY A 248 -10.95 37.28 -13.18
CA GLY A 248 -10.03 38.44 -13.30
C GLY A 248 -10.26 39.58 -12.30
N LYS A 249 -11.28 39.50 -11.43
CA LYS A 249 -11.68 40.57 -10.50
C LYS A 249 -10.85 40.67 -9.22
N SER A 250 -9.95 39.73 -8.96
CA SER A 250 -9.18 39.63 -7.71
C SER A 250 -7.79 39.08 -7.95
N LYS A 251 -6.88 39.29 -6.99
CA LYS A 251 -5.55 38.66 -6.94
C LYS A 251 -5.71 37.13 -6.90
N PRO A 252 -5.48 36.40 -8.01
CA PRO A 252 -5.81 34.97 -8.08
C PRO A 252 -4.89 34.14 -7.19
N ILE A 253 -3.61 34.52 -7.12
CA ILE A 253 -2.59 33.87 -6.28
C ILE A 253 -3.00 33.86 -4.80
N ASP A 254 -3.48 35.00 -4.29
CA ASP A 254 -3.89 35.12 -2.89
C ASP A 254 -5.13 34.28 -2.60
N GLN A 255 -6.07 34.19 -3.55
CA GLN A 255 -7.24 33.33 -3.42
C GLN A 255 -6.86 31.85 -3.38
N ILE A 256 -5.97 31.39 -4.26
CA ILE A 256 -5.45 30.01 -4.26
C ILE A 256 -4.80 29.68 -2.91
N ARG A 257 -3.96 30.59 -2.38
CA ARG A 257 -3.32 30.38 -1.07
C ARG A 257 -4.35 30.30 0.05
N ARG A 258 -5.30 31.24 0.08
CA ARG A 258 -6.34 31.31 1.12
C ARG A 258 -7.28 30.11 1.09
N SER A 259 -7.54 29.54 -0.08
CA SER A 259 -8.42 28.38 -0.21
C SER A 259 -7.74 27.08 0.17
N ILE A 260 -6.44 26.89 -0.14
CA ILE A 260 -5.72 25.65 0.15
C ILE A 260 -5.16 25.61 1.58
N ALA A 261 -4.62 26.72 2.09
CA ALA A 261 -3.90 26.75 3.38
C ALA A 261 -4.70 26.23 4.58
N PRO A 262 -6.02 26.51 4.74
CA PRO A 262 -6.80 26.00 5.88
C PRO A 262 -6.91 24.47 5.92
N TYR A 263 -6.72 23.81 4.77
CA TYR A 263 -6.76 22.37 4.68
C TYR A 263 -5.40 21.73 4.91
N VAL A 264 -4.31 22.46 5.12
CA VAL A 264 -2.99 21.88 5.42
C VAL A 264 -2.89 21.56 6.92
N GLY A 265 -2.33 20.40 7.26
CA GLY A 265 -2.11 19.94 8.63
C GLY A 265 -3.36 19.42 9.34
N VAL A 266 -4.43 19.08 8.62
CA VAL A 266 -5.68 18.57 9.22
C VAL A 266 -5.52 17.10 9.61
N GLU A 267 -5.78 16.79 10.88
CA GLU A 267 -5.77 15.43 11.44
C GLU A 267 -7.15 15.05 12.04
N PRO A 268 -7.56 13.77 12.01
CA PRO A 268 -6.91 12.65 11.31
C PRO A 268 -7.23 12.67 9.80
N ARG A 269 -6.21 12.66 8.95
CA ARG A 269 -6.34 12.60 7.48
C ARG A 269 -5.08 11.99 6.88
N ASP A 270 -5.22 11.34 5.73
CA ASP A 270 -4.07 10.80 5.01
C ASP A 270 -2.99 11.86 4.76
N MET A 271 -1.78 11.59 5.27
CA MET A 271 -0.60 12.44 5.14
C MET A 271 -0.25 12.75 3.69
N ARG A 272 -0.56 11.86 2.73
CA ARG A 272 -0.31 12.07 1.29
C ARG A 272 -1.13 13.23 0.73
N ILE A 273 -2.36 13.40 1.21
CA ILE A 273 -3.21 14.53 0.83
C ILE A 273 -2.59 15.82 1.37
N ASP A 274 -2.05 15.78 2.59
CA ASP A 274 -1.36 16.92 3.15
C ASP A 274 -0.10 17.30 2.35
N ARG A 275 0.70 16.29 2.00
CA ARG A 275 1.88 16.44 1.11
C ARG A 275 1.49 17.07 -0.22
N MET A 276 0.41 16.59 -0.85
CA MET A 276 -0.12 17.13 -2.10
C MET A 276 -0.50 18.61 -1.98
N LEU A 277 -1.23 19.00 -0.93
CA LEU A 277 -1.64 20.40 -0.73
C LEU A 277 -0.43 21.31 -0.49
N ARG A 278 0.56 20.84 0.28
CA ARG A 278 1.82 21.58 0.51
C ARG A 278 2.63 21.74 -0.78
N ILE A 279 2.71 20.70 -1.61
CA ILE A 279 3.36 20.77 -2.94
C ILE A 279 2.60 21.74 -3.84
N ALA A 280 1.26 21.67 -3.90
CA ALA A 280 0.45 22.61 -4.69
C ALA A 280 0.71 24.07 -4.27
N LEU A 281 0.83 24.38 -2.98
CA LEU A 281 1.21 25.73 -2.52
C LEU A 281 2.61 26.17 -2.98
N ARG A 282 3.55 25.24 -3.19
CA ARG A 282 4.90 25.53 -3.71
C ARG A 282 4.93 25.73 -5.22
N LEU A 283 3.97 25.15 -5.94
CA LEU A 283 3.83 25.24 -7.39
C LEU A 283 3.07 26.50 -7.86
N ILE A 284 2.73 27.43 -6.96
CA ILE A 284 1.99 28.64 -7.32
C ILE A 284 2.80 29.47 -8.32
N PRO A 285 2.14 30.06 -9.36
CA PRO A 285 2.83 30.86 -10.38
C PRO A 285 3.65 31.99 -9.76
N LYS A 286 4.82 32.27 -10.36
CA LYS A 286 5.64 33.43 -10.02
C LYS A 286 5.87 34.39 -11.19
N GLY A 287 5.34 34.08 -12.38
CA GLY A 287 5.60 34.87 -13.59
C GLY A 287 6.97 34.58 -14.20
N GLU A 288 7.46 33.34 -14.07
CA GLU A 288 8.79 32.92 -14.53
C GLU A 288 8.68 31.89 -15.67
N GLN A 289 9.72 31.73 -16.50
CA GLN A 289 9.79 30.67 -17.52
C GLN A 289 9.59 29.24 -16.94
N LYS A 290 9.81 29.08 -15.63
CA LYS A 290 9.61 27.83 -14.89
C LYS A 290 8.12 27.49 -14.69
N ASP A 291 7.19 28.40 -14.97
CA ASP A 291 5.76 28.18 -14.75
C ASP A 291 5.19 27.07 -15.67
N GLN A 292 5.76 26.84 -16.85
CA GLN A 292 5.43 25.68 -17.69
C GLN A 292 5.73 24.33 -17.00
N HIS A 293 6.85 24.26 -16.28
CA HIS A 293 7.20 23.06 -15.51
C HIS A 293 6.27 22.88 -14.30
N ARG A 294 5.88 23.99 -13.65
CA ARG A 294 4.89 23.98 -12.56
C ARG A 294 3.53 23.51 -13.04
N LYS A 295 3.11 23.93 -14.24
CA LYS A 295 1.89 23.47 -14.89
C LYS A 295 1.93 21.96 -15.12
N ALA A 296 2.99 21.44 -15.73
CA ALA A 296 3.14 20.01 -15.98
C ALA A 296 3.06 19.18 -14.68
N MET A 297 3.75 19.62 -13.62
CA MET A 297 3.68 18.98 -12.31
C MET A 297 2.27 19.01 -11.70
N LEU A 298 1.55 20.13 -11.83
CA LEU A 298 0.17 20.23 -11.34
C LEU A 298 -0.78 19.30 -12.10
N THR A 299 -0.64 19.19 -13.43
CA THR A 299 -1.40 18.25 -14.25
C THR A 299 -1.15 16.80 -13.82
N MET A 300 0.11 16.43 -13.54
CA MET A 300 0.43 15.10 -13.02
C MET A 300 -0.27 14.83 -11.68
N ILE A 301 -0.28 15.80 -10.76
CA ILE A 301 -1.00 15.69 -9.48
C ILE A 301 -2.51 15.51 -9.70
N ILE A 302 -3.13 16.30 -10.57
CA ILE A 302 -4.56 16.20 -10.88
C ILE A 302 -4.90 14.80 -11.41
N SER A 303 -4.06 14.25 -12.31
CA SER A 303 -4.24 12.91 -12.86
C SER A 303 -4.23 11.81 -11.78
N ALA A 304 -3.30 11.90 -10.81
CA ALA A 304 -3.22 10.97 -9.69
C ALA A 304 -4.39 11.15 -8.71
N LEU A 305 -4.82 12.40 -8.50
CA LEU A 305 -5.93 12.75 -7.62
C LEU A 305 -7.25 12.09 -8.05
N HIS A 306 -7.51 11.96 -9.36
CA HIS A 306 -8.70 11.27 -9.85
C HIS A 306 -8.73 9.79 -9.45
N LYS A 307 -7.60 9.08 -9.58
CA LYS A 307 -7.47 7.68 -9.15
C LYS A 307 -7.65 7.56 -7.64
N TYR A 308 -6.97 8.44 -6.90
CA TYR A 308 -7.05 8.46 -5.45
C TYR A 308 -8.47 8.78 -4.94
N LYS A 309 -9.21 9.66 -5.62
CA LYS A 309 -10.63 9.94 -5.32
C LYS A 309 -11.50 8.69 -5.49
N LYS A 310 -11.30 7.89 -6.55
CA LYS A 310 -12.01 6.60 -6.73
C LYS A 310 -11.70 5.64 -5.58
N TRP A 311 -10.43 5.51 -5.23
CA TRP A 311 -10.00 4.67 -4.10
C TRP A 311 -10.62 5.10 -2.77
N MET A 312 -10.65 6.40 -2.49
CA MET A 312 -11.25 6.96 -1.28
C MET A 312 -12.76 6.67 -1.22
N LYS A 313 -13.46 6.86 -2.33
CA LYS A 313 -14.89 6.53 -2.44
C LYS A 313 -15.14 5.05 -2.15
N ALA A 314 -14.40 4.16 -2.82
CA ALA A 314 -14.56 2.72 -2.62
C ALA A 314 -14.28 2.28 -1.18
N ARG A 315 -13.32 2.94 -0.50
CA ARG A 315 -13.02 2.70 0.92
C ARG A 315 -14.09 3.22 1.88
N LEU A 316 -14.71 4.36 1.58
CA LEU A 316 -15.84 4.86 2.36
C LEU A 316 -17.04 3.92 2.21
N GLU A 317 -17.33 3.48 0.98
CA GLU A 317 -18.43 2.55 0.68
C GLU A 317 -18.26 1.20 1.39
N ALA A 318 -17.05 0.63 1.38
CA ALA A 318 -16.73 -0.59 2.13
C ALA A 318 -16.91 -0.46 3.65
N ARG A 319 -17.00 0.77 4.16
CA ARG A 319 -17.23 1.11 5.57
C ARG A 319 -18.65 1.57 5.84
N HIS A 320 -19.58 1.33 4.91
CA HIS A 320 -20.97 1.79 4.96
C HIS A 320 -21.09 3.32 5.17
N SER A 321 -20.07 4.07 4.75
CA SER A 321 -20.06 5.53 4.77
C SER A 321 -20.21 6.03 3.34
N SER A 322 -21.17 6.91 3.07
CA SER A 322 -21.32 7.49 1.74
C SER A 322 -20.30 8.61 1.51
N ALA A 323 -19.68 8.60 0.33
CA ALA A 323 -18.92 9.75 -0.14
C ALA A 323 -19.88 10.90 -0.46
N LYS A 324 -19.61 12.08 0.09
CA LYS A 324 -20.41 13.30 -0.12
C LYS A 324 -20.09 13.99 -1.45
N GLY A 325 -19.04 13.53 -2.15
CA GLY A 325 -18.65 14.05 -3.47
C GLY A 325 -17.64 15.20 -3.39
N ASN A 326 -17.50 15.83 -2.22
CA ASN A 326 -16.44 16.79 -1.91
C ASN A 326 -15.18 16.05 -1.44
N PHE A 327 -14.09 16.19 -2.18
CA PHE A 327 -12.85 15.43 -1.95
C PHE A 327 -12.25 15.69 -0.57
N LEU A 328 -12.14 16.96 -0.15
CA LEU A 328 -11.48 17.31 1.12
C LEU A 328 -12.32 16.87 2.32
N GLU A 329 -13.65 16.93 2.21
CA GLU A 329 -14.55 16.40 3.24
C GLU A 329 -14.50 14.88 3.31
N ASP A 330 -14.56 14.20 2.16
CA ASP A 330 -14.47 12.75 2.07
C ASP A 330 -13.14 12.24 2.63
N ALA A 331 -12.04 12.97 2.38
CA ALA A 331 -10.72 12.67 2.92
C ALA A 331 -10.68 12.75 4.45
N LYS A 332 -11.29 13.79 5.01
CA LYS A 332 -11.40 13.96 6.47
C LYS A 332 -12.29 12.86 7.07
N ASN A 333 -13.43 12.57 6.45
CA ASN A 333 -14.34 11.52 6.92
C ASN A 333 -13.67 10.15 6.89
N LEU A 334 -12.92 9.84 5.82
CA LEU A 334 -12.16 8.60 5.72
C LEU A 334 -11.06 8.53 6.80
N GLY A 335 -10.35 9.64 7.04
CA GLY A 335 -9.35 9.71 8.11
C GLY A 335 -9.93 9.45 9.50
N ILE A 336 -11.08 10.05 9.82
CA ILE A 336 -11.80 9.79 11.09
C ILE A 336 -12.22 8.32 11.18
N ALA A 337 -12.77 7.76 10.10
CA ALA A 337 -13.21 6.36 10.06
C ALA A 337 -12.03 5.37 10.24
N LEU A 338 -10.89 5.66 9.61
CA LEU A 338 -9.67 4.85 9.73
C LEU A 338 -9.04 4.96 11.11
N ASN A 339 -9.09 6.14 11.73
CA ASN A 339 -8.58 6.33 13.09
C ASN A 339 -9.44 5.56 14.12
N ARG A 340 -10.75 5.50 13.91
CA ARG A 340 -11.68 4.76 14.77
C ARG A 340 -11.54 3.25 14.63
N ILE A 341 -11.49 2.76 13.39
CA ILE A 341 -11.36 1.33 13.08
C ILE A 341 -10.31 1.16 11.98
N PRO A 342 -9.07 0.80 12.32
CA PRO A 342 -8.04 0.56 11.32
C PRO A 342 -8.50 -0.58 10.39
N GLY A 343 -8.33 -0.38 9.08
CA GLY A 343 -8.65 -1.40 8.09
C GLY A 343 -7.62 -2.53 8.05
N PRO A 344 -7.98 -3.71 7.55
CA PRO A 344 -7.01 -4.76 7.28
C PRO A 344 -6.00 -4.30 6.20
N GLY A 345 -4.74 -4.73 6.34
CA GLY A 345 -3.67 -4.41 5.39
C GLY A 345 -2.83 -3.19 5.80
N PHE A 346 -2.39 -2.41 4.81
CA PHE A 346 -1.47 -1.27 5.03
C PHE A 346 -2.18 -0.12 5.75
N ALA A 347 -1.66 0.24 6.92
CA ALA A 347 -2.14 1.37 7.69
C ALA A 347 -1.85 2.68 6.94
N VAL A 348 -2.87 3.51 6.79
CA VAL A 348 -2.71 4.84 6.20
C VAL A 348 -2.09 5.74 7.27
N PRO A 349 -1.04 6.52 6.96
CA PRO A 349 -0.53 7.53 7.89
C PRO A 349 -1.56 8.64 8.04
N LEU A 350 -2.14 8.79 9.24
CA LEU A 350 -3.23 9.76 9.53
C LEU A 350 -2.74 11.05 10.21
N THR A 351 -1.43 11.28 10.20
CA THR A 351 -0.76 12.45 10.79
C THR A 351 -0.51 13.52 9.73
N LYS A 352 -0.28 14.76 10.17
CA LYS A 352 0.17 15.87 9.32
C LYS A 352 1.52 15.56 8.69
N ASP A 353 1.77 16.13 7.52
CA ASP A 353 3.05 15.98 6.83
C ASP A 353 4.10 16.93 7.44
N GLU A 354 5.09 16.36 8.12
CA GLU A 354 6.23 17.10 8.68
C GLU A 354 7.47 17.04 7.80
N LYS A 355 7.47 16.24 6.73
CA LYS A 355 8.64 16.11 5.84
C LYS A 355 8.95 17.47 5.21
N SER A 356 10.21 17.88 5.22
CA SER A 356 10.60 19.13 4.57
C SER A 356 10.32 19.08 3.06
N LEU A 357 9.97 20.22 2.47
CA LEU A 357 9.80 20.38 1.04
C LEU A 357 10.95 21.22 0.49
N PRO A 358 11.45 20.92 -0.72
CA PRO A 358 12.44 21.75 -1.38
C PRO A 358 11.92 23.16 -1.63
N ASN A 359 12.85 24.08 -1.88
CA ASN A 359 12.49 25.47 -2.17
C ASN A 359 11.65 25.54 -3.46
N SER A 360 10.65 26.42 -3.48
CA SER A 360 9.85 26.77 -4.65
C SER A 360 10.63 27.16 -5.92
N ALA A 361 11.90 27.58 -5.78
CA ALA A 361 12.77 27.91 -6.91
C ALA A 361 13.47 26.68 -7.53
N ASP A 362 13.59 25.59 -6.77
CA ASP A 362 14.24 24.34 -7.15
C ASP A 362 13.22 23.37 -7.77
N ILE A 363 13.06 23.50 -9.09
CA ILE A 363 12.06 22.77 -9.86
C ILE A 363 12.40 21.28 -9.97
N GLU A 364 13.67 20.92 -10.05
CA GLU A 364 14.11 19.53 -10.22
C GLU A 364 13.85 18.73 -8.94
N SER A 365 14.21 19.27 -7.78
CA SER A 365 13.87 18.63 -6.50
C SER A 365 12.36 18.58 -6.26
N LEU A 366 11.61 19.61 -6.67
CA LEU A 366 10.15 19.60 -6.59
C LEU A 366 9.54 18.51 -7.47
N PHE A 367 10.07 18.31 -8.68
CA PHE A 367 9.63 17.27 -9.58
C PHE A 367 9.83 15.88 -8.97
N GLY A 368 10.99 15.60 -8.36
CA GLY A 368 11.24 14.34 -7.65
C GLY A 368 10.27 14.10 -6.47
N GLU A 369 9.88 15.16 -5.76
CA GLU A 369 8.85 15.06 -4.71
C GLU A 369 7.45 14.82 -5.28
N VAL A 370 7.13 15.37 -6.46
CA VAL A 370 5.86 15.09 -7.18
C VAL A 370 5.81 13.64 -7.64
N GLU A 371 6.89 13.10 -8.22
CA GLU A 371 6.96 11.68 -8.59
C GLU A 371 6.82 10.77 -7.37
N THR A 372 7.51 11.10 -6.27
CA THR A 372 7.41 10.36 -5.01
C THR A 372 5.97 10.39 -4.47
N LEU A 373 5.30 11.54 -4.53
CA LEU A 373 3.90 11.68 -4.16
C LEU A 373 3.01 10.78 -5.02
N ILE A 374 3.13 10.85 -6.35
CA ILE A 374 2.30 10.09 -7.28
C ILE A 374 2.46 8.59 -7.05
N ASN A 375 3.70 8.11 -6.92
CA ASN A 375 3.98 6.71 -6.62
C ASN A 375 3.38 6.29 -5.27
N SER A 376 3.36 7.18 -4.28
CA SER A 376 2.73 6.90 -2.98
C SER A 376 1.20 6.93 -3.03
N MET A 377 0.60 7.66 -3.98
CA MET A 377 -0.85 7.75 -4.19
C MET A 377 -1.38 6.62 -5.07
N ASP A 378 -0.51 5.92 -5.81
CA ASP A 378 -0.86 4.73 -6.59
C ASP A 378 -0.99 3.50 -5.68
N ILE A 379 -2.15 3.39 -5.05
CA ILE A 379 -2.42 2.34 -4.07
C ILE A 379 -3.11 1.18 -4.78
N PRO A 380 -2.51 -0.02 -4.83
CA PRO A 380 -3.22 -1.20 -5.31
C PRO A 380 -4.41 -1.46 -4.40
N SER A 381 -5.53 -1.83 -4.99
CA SER A 381 -6.78 -2.02 -4.26
C SER A 381 -6.57 -2.99 -3.08
N ALA A 382 -6.57 -2.45 -1.86
CA ALA A 382 -6.18 -3.21 -0.68
C ALA A 382 -7.32 -4.17 -0.30
N SER A 383 -7.03 -5.47 -0.42
CA SER A 383 -7.71 -6.59 0.24
C SER A 383 -9.24 -6.46 0.36
N GLY A 384 -9.96 -6.83 -0.70
CA GLY A 384 -11.41 -7.03 -0.68
C GLY A 384 -12.26 -6.01 -1.43
N VAL A 385 -11.67 -4.90 -1.90
CA VAL A 385 -12.35 -3.95 -2.77
C VAL A 385 -11.68 -4.05 -4.13
N VAL A 386 -12.37 -4.49 -5.18
CA VAL A 386 -11.87 -4.40 -6.56
C VAL A 386 -12.37 -3.06 -7.10
N VAL A 387 -11.46 -2.12 -7.37
CA VAL A 387 -11.83 -0.96 -8.20
C VAL A 387 -11.86 -1.50 -9.63
N GLU A 388 -13.05 -1.79 -10.15
CA GLU A 388 -13.20 -2.15 -11.56
C GLU A 388 -12.62 -1.03 -12.41
N ALA A 389 -11.68 -1.40 -13.27
CA ALA A 389 -11.16 -0.53 -14.30
C ALA A 389 -12.22 -0.44 -15.40
N ASN A 390 -12.93 0.69 -15.45
CA ASN A 390 -13.61 1.13 -16.67
C ASN A 390 -12.67 2.04 -17.46
#